data_AF-A0A6P9A2U1-F1
#
_entry.id   AF-A0A6P9A2U1-F1
#
_cell.length_a   1.000
_cell.length_b   1.000
_cell.length_c   1.000
_cell.angle_alpha   90.00
_cell.angle_beta   90.00
_cell.angle_gamma   90.00
#
_symmetry.space_group_name_H-M   'P 1'
#
loop_
_entity.id
_entity.type
_entity.pdbx_description
1 polymer ?
#
loop_
_entity_poly.entity_id
_entity_poly.type
_entity_poly.pdbx_seq_one_letter_code
_entity_poly.pdbx_strand_id
1 'polypeptide(L)'
;MEQAYSEFITFLRGFVHRVVLVAHNGSNFDFPLLVRDMEQLGLLAPLRAVVAGTVDSIPVFRSKLPHWGQYEFGLANLANNLNVSGHGAHDALRDAEILESLCVKLHVTINDLWCHLHTL
;
A
#
# COMPACT_ATOMS: atom_id res chain seq x y z
N MET A 1 17.71 9.43 7.75
CA MET A 1 16.55 9.36 6.84
C MET A 1 16.99 8.91 5.45
N GLU A 2 18.01 9.54 4.85
CA GLU A 2 18.58 9.11 3.56
C GLU A 2 19.04 7.64 3.52
N GLN A 3 19.72 7.17 4.56
CA GLN A 3 20.12 5.77 4.67
C GLN A 3 18.92 4.81 4.63
N ALA A 4 17.85 5.11 5.37
CA ALA A 4 16.65 4.28 5.39
C ALA A 4 15.97 4.21 4.02
N TYR A 5 15.90 5.32 3.29
CA TYR A 5 15.37 5.32 1.93
C TYR A 5 16.26 4.59 0.92
N SER A 6 17.58 4.67 1.08
CA SER A 6 18.53 3.92 0.26
C SER A 6 18.45 2.40 0.52
N GLU A 7 18.31 2.00 1.78
CA GLU A 7 18.07 0.61 2.19
C GLU A 7 16.73 0.11 1.68
N PHE A 8 15.68 0.94 1.73
CA PHE A 8 14.37 0.61 1.16
C PHE A 8 14.45 0.36 -0.35
N ILE A 9 15.09 1.25 -1.12
CA ILE A 9 15.31 1.02 -2.56
C ILE A 9 16.14 -0.25 -2.80
N THR A 10 17.16 -0.50 -1.99
CA THR A 10 18.00 -1.71 -2.08
C THR A 10 17.18 -2.98 -1.83
N PHE A 11 16.32 -2.96 -0.83
CA PHE A 11 15.35 -4.04 -0.59
C PHE A 11 14.46 -4.27 -1.81
N LEU A 12 13.90 -3.21 -2.40
CA LEU A 12 13.06 -3.31 -3.59
C LEU A 12 13.82 -3.80 -4.84
N ARG A 13 15.13 -3.54 -4.95
CA ARG A 13 15.98 -4.09 -6.01
C ARG A 13 16.16 -5.61 -5.92
N GLY A 14 15.88 -6.22 -4.76
CA GLY A 14 15.96 -7.66 -4.59
C GLY A 14 14.89 -8.43 -5.37
N PHE A 15 13.82 -7.77 -5.81
CA PHE A 15 12.78 -8.39 -6.62
C PHE A 15 13.18 -8.41 -8.11
N VAL A 16 12.83 -9.50 -8.80
CA VAL A 16 13.16 -9.72 -10.22
C VAL A 16 12.51 -8.66 -11.13
N HIS A 17 11.33 -8.16 -10.73
CA HIS A 17 10.56 -7.17 -11.47
C HIS A 17 10.31 -5.94 -10.61
N ARG A 18 9.97 -4.82 -11.27
CA ARG A 18 9.47 -3.63 -10.58
C ARG A 18 8.25 -3.98 -9.75
N VAL A 19 8.20 -3.48 -8.51
CA VAL A 19 7.12 -3.78 -7.57
C VAL A 19 5.99 -2.77 -7.67
N VAL A 20 4.79 -3.16 -7.25
CA VAL A 20 3.71 -2.21 -6.96
C VAL A 20 3.60 -2.05 -5.46
N LEU A 21 3.64 -0.81 -4.98
CA LEU A 21 3.48 -0.51 -3.57
C LEU A 21 1.99 -0.34 -3.26
N VAL A 22 1.47 -1.14 -2.34
CA VAL A 22 0.07 -1.05 -1.90
C VAL A 22 0.06 -0.55 -0.47
N ALA A 23 -0.76 0.47 -0.19
CA ALA A 23 -0.97 0.99 1.15
C ALA A 23 -2.45 1.29 1.37
N HIS A 24 -2.84 1.38 2.64
CA HIS A 24 -4.22 1.72 3.01
C HIS A 24 -4.35 3.20 3.30
N ASN A 25 -5.16 3.91 2.50
CA ASN A 25 -5.21 5.38 2.48
C ASN A 25 -3.87 6.04 2.07
N GLY A 26 -3.02 5.28 1.36
CA GLY A 26 -1.66 5.71 1.02
C GLY A 26 -1.60 6.91 0.08
N SER A 27 -2.62 7.10 -0.77
CA SER A 27 -2.68 8.25 -1.68
C SER A 27 -2.81 9.59 -0.94
N ASN A 28 -3.35 9.57 0.27
CA ASN A 28 -3.52 10.76 1.09
C ASN A 28 -2.35 11.00 2.06
N PHE A 29 -1.47 10.02 2.27
CA PHE A 29 -0.43 10.10 3.29
C PHE A 29 0.91 9.50 2.86
N ASP A 30 1.02 8.18 2.79
CA ASP A 30 2.29 7.47 2.59
C ASP A 30 2.97 7.83 1.27
N PHE A 31 2.23 7.82 0.15
CA PHE A 31 2.81 8.05 -1.16
C PHE A 31 3.25 9.50 -1.39
N PRO A 32 2.45 10.53 -1.04
CA PRO A 32 2.91 11.92 -1.09
C PRO A 32 4.17 12.16 -0.24
N LEU A 33 4.21 11.58 0.96
CA LEU A 33 5.36 11.70 1.87
C LEU A 33 6.61 11.04 1.26
N LEU A 34 6.47 9.80 0.77
CA LEU A 34 7.54 9.05 0.13
C LEU A 34 8.11 9.80 -1.09
N VAL A 35 7.25 10.28 -1.99
CA VAL A 35 7.69 11.02 -3.19
C VAL A 35 8.41 12.30 -2.81
N ARG A 36 7.84 13.09 -1.89
CA ARG A 36 8.44 14.34 -1.41
C ARG A 36 9.84 14.10 -0.85
N ASP A 37 10.00 13.14 0.05
CA ASP A 37 11.28 12.89 0.71
C ASP A 37 12.32 12.34 -0.28
N MET A 38 11.89 11.45 -1.20
CA MET A 38 12.76 10.91 -2.25
C MET A 38 13.19 11.99 -3.25
N GLU A 39 12.33 12.95 -3.56
CA GLU A 39 12.68 14.10 -4.40
C GLU A 39 13.70 15.00 -3.71
N GLN A 40 13.48 15.34 -2.44
CA GLN A 40 14.40 16.15 -1.64
C GLN A 40 15.79 15.53 -1.49
N LEU A 41 15.86 14.19 -1.47
CA LEU A 41 17.10 13.43 -1.36
C LEU A 41 17.72 13.04 -2.71
N GLY A 42 17.11 13.42 -3.84
CA GLY A 42 17.59 13.03 -5.17
C GLY A 42 17.45 11.52 -5.49
N LEU A 43 16.61 10.81 -4.74
CA LEU A 43 16.37 9.36 -4.85
C LEU A 43 15.12 9.00 -5.66
N LEU A 44 14.35 9.99 -6.16
CA LEU A 44 13.11 9.75 -6.91
C LEU A 44 13.34 8.92 -8.20
N ALA A 45 14.40 9.20 -8.96
CA ALA A 45 14.72 8.42 -10.15
C ALA A 45 15.13 6.96 -9.80
N PRO A 46 16.02 6.72 -8.82
CA PRO A 46 16.27 5.39 -8.29
C PRO A 46 15.02 4.63 -7.83
N LEU A 47 14.06 5.32 -7.18
CA LEU A 47 12.78 4.72 -6.77
C LEU A 47 11.93 4.31 -7.97
N ARG A 48 11.75 5.21 -8.95
CA ARG A 48 10.98 4.94 -10.18
C ARG A 48 11.53 3.76 -10.99
N ALA A 49 12.85 3.52 -10.91
CA ALA A 49 13.48 2.37 -11.57
C ALA A 49 13.05 1.02 -10.97
N VAL A 50 12.61 0.98 -9.71
CA VAL A 50 12.28 -0.27 -8.99
C VAL A 50 10.81 -0.39 -8.61
N VAL A 51 10.05 0.71 -8.62
CA VAL A 51 8.60 0.72 -8.37
C VAL A 51 7.85 1.00 -9.67
N ALA A 52 6.95 0.10 -10.04
CA ALA A 52 6.05 0.21 -11.20
C ALA A 52 4.94 1.25 -10.98
N GLY A 53 4.48 1.37 -9.74
CA GLY A 53 3.48 2.34 -9.31
C GLY A 53 3.00 2.06 -7.89
N THR A 54 2.01 2.84 -7.46
CA THR A 54 1.34 2.74 -6.17
C THR A 54 -0.13 2.44 -6.35
N VAL A 55 -0.73 1.77 -5.36
CA VAL A 55 -2.17 1.50 -5.31
C VAL A 55 -2.68 1.83 -3.91
N ASP A 56 -3.75 2.63 -3.83
CA ASP A 56 -4.52 2.77 -2.61
C ASP A 56 -5.52 1.62 -2.50
N SER A 57 -5.50 0.89 -1.38
CA SER A 57 -6.39 -0.24 -1.18
C SER A 57 -7.86 0.15 -0.94
N ILE A 58 -8.17 1.39 -0.55
CA ILE A 58 -9.56 1.82 -0.31
C ILE A 58 -10.44 1.65 -1.58
N PRO A 59 -10.09 2.21 -2.75
CA PRO A 59 -10.89 2.02 -3.96
C PRO A 59 -10.95 0.55 -4.41
N VAL A 60 -9.87 -0.22 -4.21
CA VAL A 60 -9.84 -1.66 -4.50
C VAL A 60 -10.88 -2.40 -3.64
N PHE A 61 -10.90 -2.14 -2.33
CA PHE A 61 -11.84 -2.76 -1.40
C PHE A 61 -13.27 -2.32 -1.64
N ARG A 62 -13.51 -1.05 -2.02
CA ARG A 62 -14.86 -0.57 -2.40
C ARG A 62 -15.42 -1.33 -3.58
N SER A 63 -14.58 -1.66 -4.57
CA SER A 63 -14.97 -2.48 -5.72
C SER A 63 -15.32 -3.92 -5.32
N LYS A 64 -14.70 -4.46 -4.27
CA LYS A 64 -15.01 -5.79 -3.72
C LYS A 64 -16.23 -5.81 -2.79
N LEU A 65 -16.55 -4.68 -2.17
CA LEU A 65 -17.61 -4.54 -1.16
C LEU A 65 -18.58 -3.41 -1.54
N PRO A 66 -19.29 -3.51 -2.68
CA PRO A 66 -20.07 -2.39 -3.24
C PRO A 66 -21.26 -1.95 -2.37
N HIS A 67 -21.68 -2.78 -1.41
CA HIS A 67 -22.80 -2.50 -0.51
C HIS A 67 -22.39 -1.87 0.82
N TRP A 68 -21.09 -1.68 1.06
CA TRP A 68 -20.59 -1.15 2.33
C TRP A 68 -20.58 0.39 2.33
N GLY A 69 -20.85 0.98 3.49
CA GLY A 69 -20.80 2.43 3.67
C GLY A 69 -19.38 2.99 3.59
N GLN A 70 -19.24 4.26 3.19
CA GLN A 70 -17.94 4.90 3.01
C GLN A 70 -17.06 4.92 4.28
N TYR A 71 -17.68 4.91 5.47
CA TYR A 71 -17.01 4.96 6.77
C TYR A 71 -16.52 3.58 7.26
N GLU A 72 -16.88 2.51 6.56
CA GLU A 72 -16.49 1.14 6.93
C GLU A 72 -15.07 0.77 6.46
N PHE A 73 -14.48 1.60 5.60
CA PHE A 73 -13.21 1.30 4.92
C PHE A 73 -11.95 1.75 5.67
N GLY A 74 -12.03 2.02 6.97
CA GLY A 74 -10.83 2.16 7.79
C GLY A 74 -10.22 0.78 8.07
N LEU A 75 -8.89 0.68 8.11
CA LEU A 75 -8.18 -0.62 8.23
C LEU A 75 -8.68 -1.47 9.40
N ALA A 76 -8.81 -0.87 10.59
CA ALA A 76 -9.33 -1.55 11.78
C ALA A 76 -10.80 -1.95 11.65
N ASN A 77 -11.64 -1.11 11.04
CA ASN A 77 -13.06 -1.42 10.81
C ASN A 77 -13.20 -2.59 9.83
N LEU A 78 -12.44 -2.58 8.73
CA LEU A 78 -12.39 -3.68 7.77
C LEU A 78 -11.93 -4.98 8.44
N ALA A 79 -10.86 -4.92 9.24
CA ALA A 79 -10.34 -6.09 9.94
C ALA A 79 -11.40 -6.70 10.88
N ASN A 80 -12.04 -5.86 11.70
CA ASN A 80 -13.08 -6.29 12.63
C ASN A 80 -14.30 -6.86 11.88
N ASN A 81 -14.83 -6.13 10.90
CA ASN A 81 -16.04 -6.52 10.18
C ASN A 81 -15.85 -7.80 9.33
N LEU A 82 -14.62 -8.07 8.88
CA LEU A 82 -14.28 -9.26 8.09
C LEU A 82 -13.67 -10.40 8.93
N ASN A 83 -13.63 -10.25 10.25
CA ASN A 83 -13.03 -11.20 11.19
C ASN A 83 -11.58 -11.56 10.83
N VAL A 84 -10.79 -10.57 10.44
CA VAL A 84 -9.34 -10.65 10.30
C VAL A 84 -8.72 -10.26 11.64
N SER A 85 -7.72 -11.01 12.11
CA SER A 85 -7.06 -10.75 13.39
C SER A 85 -6.36 -9.38 13.38
N GLY A 86 -7.00 -8.36 13.97
CA GLY A 86 -6.49 -6.98 14.04
C GLY A 86 -5.65 -6.66 15.28
N HIS A 87 -5.02 -7.66 15.91
CA HIS A 87 -4.22 -7.42 17.11
C HIS A 87 -2.99 -6.55 16.75
N GLY A 88 -2.90 -5.36 17.33
CA GLY A 88 -1.73 -4.48 17.18
C GLY A 88 -1.81 -3.44 16.05
N ALA A 89 -3.00 -3.04 15.61
CA ALA A 89 -3.15 -1.85 14.76
C ALA A 89 -2.43 -0.63 15.37
N HIS A 90 -1.85 0.24 14.54
CA HIS A 90 -0.93 1.35 14.87
C HIS A 90 0.57 1.00 14.95
N ASP A 91 0.94 -0.23 14.56
CA ASP A 91 2.31 -0.59 14.21
C ASP A 91 2.40 -0.78 12.69
N ALA A 92 3.37 -0.15 12.04
CA ALA A 92 3.46 -0.14 10.57
C ALA A 92 3.59 -1.55 9.96
N LEU A 93 4.27 -2.48 10.64
CA LEU A 93 4.36 -3.87 10.20
C LEU A 93 3.02 -4.57 10.36
N ARG A 94 2.33 -4.37 11.49
CA ARG A 94 1.00 -4.94 11.73
C ARG A 94 -0.04 -4.42 10.76
N ASP A 95 -0.01 -3.12 10.45
CA ASP A 95 -0.91 -2.53 9.47
C ASP A 95 -0.70 -3.14 8.07
N ALA A 96 0.55 -3.42 7.69
CA ALA A 96 0.87 -4.11 6.45
C ALA A 96 0.38 -5.58 6.44
N GLU A 97 0.54 -6.32 7.53
CA GLU A 97 0.05 -7.70 7.68
C GLU A 97 -1.49 -7.77 7.67
N ILE A 98 -2.17 -6.81 8.30
CA ILE A 98 -3.63 -6.70 8.26
C ILE A 98 -4.09 -6.40 6.83
N LEU A 99 -3.42 -5.47 6.14
CA LEU A 99 -3.71 -5.15 4.75
C LEU A 99 -3.55 -6.38 3.84
N GLU A 100 -2.47 -7.15 4.01
CA GLU A 100 -2.26 -8.42 3.28
C GLU A 100 -3.41 -9.41 3.56
N SER A 101 -3.76 -9.59 4.84
CA SER A 101 -4.83 -10.50 5.25
C SER A 101 -6.19 -10.10 4.68
N LEU A 102 -6.47 -8.79 4.58
CA LEU A 102 -7.67 -8.26 3.95
C LEU A 102 -7.67 -8.51 2.44
N CYS A 103 -6.54 -8.32 1.76
CA CYS A 103 -6.40 -8.65 0.34
C CYS A 103 -6.70 -10.14 0.07
N VAL A 104 -6.17 -11.04 0.92
CA VAL A 104 -6.46 -12.48 0.83
C VAL A 104 -7.94 -12.75 1.10
N LYS A 105 -8.51 -12.17 2.16
CA LYS A 105 -9.91 -12.37 2.56
C LYS A 105 -10.90 -11.90 1.50
N LEU A 106 -10.59 -10.81 0.79
CA LEU A 106 -11.42 -10.22 -0.26
C LEU A 106 -11.10 -10.74 -1.66
N HIS A 107 -10.19 -11.72 -1.77
CA HIS A 107 -9.74 -12.27 -3.05
C HIS A 107 -9.32 -11.17 -4.03
N VAL A 108 -8.50 -10.23 -3.55
CA VAL A 108 -7.89 -9.19 -4.39
C VAL A 108 -6.94 -9.85 -5.38
N THR A 109 -7.16 -9.59 -6.65
CA THR A 109 -6.35 -10.07 -7.78
C THR A 109 -5.45 -8.95 -8.30
N ILE A 110 -4.46 -9.33 -9.11
CA ILE A 110 -3.61 -8.35 -9.79
C ILE A 110 -4.41 -7.42 -10.71
N ASN A 111 -5.50 -7.90 -11.32
CA ASN A 111 -6.36 -7.08 -12.17
C ASN A 111 -7.08 -5.99 -11.36
N ASP A 112 -7.53 -6.32 -10.14
CA ASP A 112 -8.15 -5.34 -9.26
C ASP A 112 -7.15 -4.22 -8.89
N LEU A 113 -5.89 -4.59 -8.64
CA LEU A 113 -4.82 -3.62 -8.37
C LEU A 113 -4.52 -2.76 -9.61
N TRP A 114 -4.52 -3.37 -10.81
CA TRP A 114 -4.21 -2.69 -12.07
C TRP A 114 -5.23 -1.61 -12.41
N CYS A 115 -6.51 -1.82 -12.09
CA CYS A 115 -7.56 -0.82 -12.28
C CYS A 115 -7.34 0.47 -11.46
N HIS A 116 -6.50 0.41 -10.43
CA HIS A 116 -6.26 1.50 -9.49
C HIS A 116 -4.78 1.89 -9.38
N LEU A 117 -3.95 1.49 -10.36
CA LEU A 117 -2.52 1.77 -10.37
C LEU A 117 -2.24 3.24 -10.72
N HIS A 118 -1.42 3.88 -9.90
CA HIS A 118 -0.90 5.22 -10.13
C HIS A 118 0.62 5.18 -10.32
N THR A 119 1.13 5.90 -11.31
CA THR A 119 2.57 6.03 -11.52
C THR A 119 3.17 7.05 -10.56
N LEU A 120 4.32 6.71 -9.96
CA LEU A 120 5.14 7.61 -9.16
C LEU A 120 5.85 8.67 -10.01
#